data_AF-A0A0C3P8S8-F1
#
_entry.id   AF-A0A0C3P8S8-F1
#
_cell.length_a   1.000
_cell.length_b   1.000
_cell.length_c   1.000
_cell.angle_alpha   90.00
_cell.angle_beta   90.00
_cell.angle_gamma   90.00
#
_symmetry.space_group_name_H-M   'P 1'
#
loop_
_entity.id
_entity.type
_entity.pdbx_description
1 polymer ?
#
loop_
_entity_poly.entity_id
_entity_poly.type
_entity_poly.pdbx_seq_one_letter_code
_entity_poly.pdbx_strand_id
1 'polypeptide(L)'
;MDQLVAPTPQPACGASGEQNVDVLGQPCFRQPAPIAYDVPMTPPISPGHSENGSRGALRVDQDMEPDCQQETPCSTSTAADSGGARDSLECCFTHEQHPPTPPNKPPRLLEDEPVGLAEPGVLKLSDFEVRGTLGTGTFGRVLLVRLKTITPGYHSIFAMKVLRKSEVVRLRQVEHVNAERHILSRLRHPFVVDLFATFQDSLNIYMLMSYVPGGELFTHLRRARRFTPDVTRFYLANIILALKYLHSFNVIYRDLKPENLLLDPCGYLCLTDFGFAKVVDDRTWTLCGTPEYLAPEIILSEGHGKAVDWWACGILCYEMLVGYPPFFDETPYGIYDKILNGNVHWPRSVDRLSQELIQAFLRPDRSKRLGNMIGGPQDVLEHPWFRGVDWDALERREIKAPIIPHTTSLDDTRHFLHLPFPSLHDMPGLLAEEDSPPLHKSLQFPDF
;
A
#
# COMPACT_ATOMS: atom_id res chain seq x y z
N MET A 1 35.97 43.63 3.02
CA MET A 1 36.39 42.22 2.90
C MET A 1 36.60 41.72 4.33
N ASP A 2 35.70 40.95 4.93
CA ASP A 2 34.44 40.38 4.43
C ASP A 2 33.36 40.45 5.51
N GLN A 3 32.11 40.74 5.13
CA GLN A 3 30.96 40.63 6.04
C GLN A 3 30.29 39.28 5.81
N LEU A 4 30.24 38.45 6.85
CA LEU A 4 29.47 37.21 6.86
C LEU A 4 27.98 37.54 6.76
N VAL A 5 27.39 37.27 5.59
CA VAL A 5 25.95 37.31 5.39
C VAL A 5 25.33 36.11 6.09
N ALA A 6 24.59 36.35 7.17
CA ALA A 6 23.77 35.33 7.81
C ALA A 6 22.62 34.92 6.86
N PRO A 7 22.20 33.64 6.84
CA PRO A 7 21.09 33.21 6.01
C PRO A 7 19.79 33.89 6.45
N THR A 8 19.14 34.58 5.52
CA THR A 8 17.85 35.24 5.75
C THR A 8 16.78 34.21 6.10
N PRO A 9 15.98 34.39 7.17
CA PRO A 9 14.84 33.51 7.43
C PRO A 9 13.84 33.60 6.27
N GLN A 10 13.41 32.45 5.77
CA GLN A 10 12.32 32.38 4.78
C GLN A 10 11.02 32.93 5.40
N PRO A 11 10.15 33.57 4.61
CA PRO A 11 8.89 34.08 5.12
C PRO A 11 8.01 32.91 5.57
N ALA A 12 7.50 32.97 6.80
CA ALA A 12 6.40 32.11 7.21
C ALA A 12 5.19 32.37 6.29
N CYS A 13 4.59 31.29 5.75
CA CYS A 13 3.34 31.41 5.01
C CYS A 13 2.27 32.05 5.89
N GLY A 14 1.53 33.00 5.32
CA GLY A 14 0.65 33.88 6.07
C GLY A 14 -0.54 33.18 6.71
N ALA A 15 -1.05 33.78 7.79
CA ALA A 15 -2.30 33.38 8.39
C ALA A 15 -3.50 33.91 7.58
N SER A 16 -3.99 33.12 6.64
CA SER A 16 -5.37 33.21 6.13
C SER A 16 -6.10 31.90 6.41
N GLY A 17 -7.32 31.99 6.95
CA GLY A 17 -8.18 30.84 7.25
C GLY A 17 -8.87 30.27 6.00
N GLU A 18 -8.12 30.06 4.92
CA GLU A 18 -8.63 29.47 3.70
C GLU A 18 -8.58 27.94 3.82
N GLN A 19 -9.71 27.28 3.56
CA GLN A 19 -9.76 25.82 3.51
C GLN A 19 -9.02 25.38 2.23
N ASN A 20 -7.87 24.73 2.36
CA ASN A 20 -7.14 24.22 1.21
C ASN A 20 -7.94 23.12 0.51
N VAL A 21 -8.33 23.43 -0.72
CA VAL A 21 -9.15 22.56 -1.58
C VAL A 21 -8.35 22.06 -2.78
N ASP A 22 -8.74 20.90 -3.31
CA ASP A 22 -8.25 20.39 -4.58
C ASP A 22 -8.85 21.16 -5.77
N VAL A 23 -8.47 20.81 -7.00
CA VAL A 23 -8.97 21.44 -8.24
C VAL A 23 -10.50 21.36 -8.39
N LEU A 24 -11.17 20.52 -7.60
CA LEU A 24 -12.61 20.28 -7.63
C LEU A 24 -13.34 21.01 -6.48
N GLY A 25 -12.61 21.80 -5.67
CA GLY A 25 -13.16 22.47 -4.50
C GLY A 25 -13.38 21.54 -3.31
N GLN A 26 -12.87 20.30 -3.33
CA GLN A 26 -13.01 19.35 -2.22
C GLN A 26 -11.88 19.53 -1.19
N PRO A 27 -12.14 19.34 0.12
CA PRO A 27 -11.11 19.48 1.15
C PRO A 27 -9.91 18.56 0.90
N CYS A 28 -8.70 19.12 0.82
CA CYS A 28 -7.48 18.32 0.71
C CYS A 28 -7.14 17.65 2.05
N PHE A 29 -7.64 16.43 2.28
CA PHE A 29 -7.31 15.59 3.46
C PHE A 29 -5.79 15.35 3.68
N ARG A 30 -4.94 15.69 2.70
CA ARG A 30 -3.49 15.45 2.69
C ARG A 30 -2.63 16.63 3.12
N GLN A 31 -3.14 17.85 3.20
CA GLN A 31 -2.36 18.99 3.70
C GLN A 31 -2.69 19.30 5.16
N PRO A 32 -1.70 19.64 5.99
CA PRO A 32 -1.97 20.03 7.37
C PRO A 32 -2.75 21.35 7.40
N ALA A 33 -3.74 21.44 8.27
CA ALA A 33 -4.16 22.74 8.77
C ALA A 33 -2.94 23.43 9.43
N PRO A 34 -2.82 24.77 9.39
CA PRO A 34 -1.76 25.49 10.09
C PRO A 34 -1.97 25.39 11.61
N ILE A 35 -1.49 24.31 12.20
CA ILE A 35 -1.59 24.03 13.63
C ILE A 35 -0.29 24.49 14.32
N ALA A 36 -0.39 25.58 15.07
CA ALA A 36 0.61 25.94 16.06
C ALA A 36 0.33 25.14 17.35
N TYR A 37 1.29 24.31 17.80
CA TYR A 37 1.27 23.77 19.15
C TYR A 37 2.64 23.87 19.83
N ASP A 38 2.62 24.38 21.04
CA ASP A 38 3.60 24.03 22.06
C ASP A 38 3.47 22.51 22.35
N VAL A 39 4.59 21.79 22.19
CA VAL A 39 4.82 20.37 22.53
C VAL A 39 4.04 19.32 21.71
N PRO A 40 4.65 18.74 20.65
CA PRO A 40 4.08 17.62 19.90
C PRO A 40 4.28 16.25 20.58
N MET A 41 3.28 15.38 20.47
CA MET A 41 3.36 13.96 20.88
C MET A 41 4.39 13.19 20.04
N THR A 42 5.26 12.42 20.69
CA THR A 42 6.19 11.48 20.04
C THR A 42 5.48 10.23 19.51
N PRO A 43 6.03 9.53 18.50
CA PRO A 43 5.45 8.28 18.01
C PRO A 43 5.32 7.22 19.11
N PRO A 44 4.36 6.29 19.00
CA PRO A 44 4.04 5.30 20.03
C PRO A 44 5.21 4.34 20.26
N ILE A 45 5.83 4.45 21.44
CA ILE A 45 7.01 3.69 21.86
C ILE A 45 6.63 2.24 22.16
N SER A 46 7.47 1.29 21.70
CA SER A 46 7.30 -0.13 21.99
C SER A 46 7.25 -0.42 23.50
N PRO A 47 6.40 -1.35 23.99
CA PRO A 47 6.26 -1.68 25.43
C PRO A 47 7.50 -2.24 26.16
N GLY A 48 8.70 -2.19 25.58
CA GLY A 48 9.95 -2.73 26.12
C GLY A 48 11.07 -1.70 26.37
N HIS A 49 10.87 -0.42 26.09
CA HIS A 49 11.89 0.61 26.34
C HIS A 49 11.62 1.41 27.62
N SER A 50 12.26 0.99 28.72
CA SER A 50 12.51 1.86 29.87
C SER A 50 13.49 2.97 29.50
N GLU A 51 13.20 4.21 29.85
CA GLU A 51 14.02 5.37 29.52
C GLU A 51 15.44 5.27 30.11
N ASN A 52 16.44 5.48 29.26
CA ASN A 52 17.68 6.15 29.67
C ASN A 52 18.33 6.79 28.44
N GLY A 53 18.49 8.12 28.47
CA GLY A 53 18.79 8.90 27.28
C GLY A 53 20.26 8.98 26.93
N SER A 54 20.56 9.09 25.63
CA SER A 54 21.67 9.91 25.12
C SER A 54 21.43 10.28 23.66
N ARG A 55 21.60 11.56 23.33
CA ARG A 55 21.56 12.06 21.95
C ARG A 55 22.79 11.55 21.19
N GLY A 56 22.58 10.93 20.03
CA GLY A 56 23.66 10.53 19.12
C GLY A 56 23.19 10.56 17.67
N ALA A 57 23.51 11.63 16.94
CA ALA A 57 23.32 11.65 15.49
C ALA A 57 24.41 10.78 14.85
N LEU A 58 24.00 9.75 14.10
CA LEU A 58 24.93 8.86 13.41
C LEU A 58 25.63 9.58 12.26
N ARG A 59 26.95 9.72 12.37
CA ARG A 59 27.86 9.86 11.23
C ARG A 59 28.32 8.47 10.82
N VAL A 60 28.56 8.30 9.53
CA VAL A 60 29.06 7.06 8.91
C VAL A 60 30.47 7.32 8.39
N ASP A 61 31.39 6.36 8.58
CA ASP A 61 32.33 5.80 7.59
C ASP A 61 33.66 5.28 8.18
N GLN A 62 34.26 4.29 7.49
CA GLN A 62 35.60 3.69 7.63
C GLN A 62 35.86 2.79 8.87
N ASP A 63 36.60 1.67 8.88
CA ASP A 63 37.20 0.73 7.88
C ASP A 63 37.78 -0.49 8.69
N MET A 64 38.16 -1.68 8.18
CA MET A 64 37.92 -2.46 6.94
C MET A 64 38.61 -3.86 7.05
N GLU A 65 37.97 -4.98 6.63
CA GLU A 65 38.59 -6.30 6.29
C GLU A 65 39.22 -7.16 7.45
N PRO A 66 39.62 -8.45 7.27
CA PRO A 66 39.03 -9.56 8.05
C PRO A 66 40.03 -10.47 8.79
N ASP A 67 39.57 -11.59 9.38
CA ASP A 67 40.42 -12.79 9.51
C ASP A 67 39.64 -14.13 9.56
N CYS A 68 40.36 -15.23 9.30
CA CYS A 68 39.89 -16.59 9.00
C CYS A 68 40.21 -17.63 10.10
N GLN A 69 39.95 -18.92 9.79
CA GLN A 69 40.43 -20.17 10.43
C GLN A 69 39.45 -20.80 11.46
N GLN A 70 38.82 -21.95 11.14
CA GLN A 70 39.26 -23.37 11.31
C GLN A 70 39.21 -23.85 12.79
N GLU A 71 38.82 -25.07 13.19
CA GLU A 71 38.28 -26.26 12.51
C GLU A 71 37.54 -27.20 13.52
N THR A 72 36.67 -28.08 12.98
CA THR A 72 36.06 -29.39 13.39
C THR A 72 36.65 -30.29 14.53
N PRO A 73 36.11 -31.52 14.89
CA PRO A 73 34.82 -32.23 14.62
C PRO A 73 34.21 -33.06 15.83
N CYS A 74 33.25 -33.96 15.51
CA CYS A 74 32.90 -35.27 16.15
C CYS A 74 31.82 -35.30 17.27
N SER A 75 30.65 -35.96 17.11
CA SER A 75 30.29 -37.43 17.05
C SER A 75 29.82 -37.93 18.45
N THR A 76 28.89 -38.88 18.69
CA THR A 76 28.05 -39.84 17.93
C THR A 76 26.93 -40.35 18.90
N SER A 77 25.72 -40.80 18.52
CA SER A 77 25.34 -42.22 18.28
C SER A 77 23.79 -42.40 18.47
N THR A 78 23.05 -43.01 17.52
CA THR A 78 22.29 -44.32 17.54
C THR A 78 21.26 -44.55 18.69
N ALA A 79 20.11 -45.23 18.56
CA ALA A 79 19.51 -46.13 17.53
C ALA A 79 17.94 -46.01 17.53
N ALA A 80 17.17 -46.40 16.49
CA ALA A 80 16.47 -47.70 16.26
C ALA A 80 15.60 -48.23 17.45
N ASP A 81 14.44 -48.88 17.32
CA ASP A 81 13.83 -49.62 16.19
C ASP A 81 12.30 -49.87 16.40
N SER A 82 11.66 -50.57 15.44
CA SER A 82 10.42 -51.38 15.51
C SER A 82 9.08 -50.71 15.18
N GLY A 83 8.21 -51.48 14.49
CA GLY A 83 6.92 -51.03 13.98
C GLY A 83 5.77 -52.02 14.22
N GLY A 84 4.60 -51.74 13.66
CA GLY A 84 3.40 -52.56 13.76
C GLY A 84 2.39 -52.18 12.67
N ALA A 85 1.66 -53.18 12.16
CA ALA A 85 0.77 -53.02 11.00
C ALA A 85 -0.71 -53.13 11.38
N ARG A 86 -1.55 -52.39 10.64
CA ARG A 86 -3.01 -52.58 10.45
C ARG A 86 -3.89 -52.64 11.71
N ASP A 87 -4.82 -51.69 11.80
CA ASP A 87 -6.22 -52.10 11.58
C ASP A 87 -7.07 -50.96 10.98
N SER A 88 -8.16 -51.31 10.29
CA SER A 88 -9.06 -50.37 9.63
C SER A 88 -10.38 -50.26 10.39
N LEU A 89 -10.66 -49.08 10.94
CA LEU A 89 -11.94 -48.76 11.58
C LEU A 89 -12.55 -47.53 10.91
N GLU A 90 -13.57 -47.76 10.09
CA GLU A 90 -14.44 -46.72 9.56
C GLU A 90 -15.19 -46.06 10.73
N CYS A 91 -14.82 -44.84 11.07
CA CYS A 91 -15.58 -44.03 12.02
C CYS A 91 -16.55 -43.14 11.22
N CYS A 92 -17.81 -43.58 11.12
CA CYS A 92 -18.87 -42.83 10.44
C CYS A 92 -19.23 -41.55 11.21
N PHE A 93 -18.46 -40.48 10.98
CA PHE A 93 -18.87 -39.13 11.41
C PHE A 93 -20.02 -38.66 10.53
N THR A 94 -21.23 -38.64 11.10
CA THR A 94 -22.37 -37.93 10.53
C THR A 94 -22.04 -36.45 10.46
N HIS A 95 -21.86 -35.93 9.24
CA HIS A 95 -21.70 -34.50 9.02
C HIS A 95 -23.01 -33.80 9.40
N GLU A 96 -23.08 -33.23 10.60
CA GLU A 96 -24.08 -32.20 10.90
C GLU A 96 -23.81 -31.01 9.99
N GLN A 97 -24.63 -30.88 8.94
CA GLN A 97 -24.61 -29.72 8.07
C GLN A 97 -25.24 -28.55 8.83
N HIS A 98 -24.40 -27.77 9.53
CA HIS A 98 -24.79 -26.42 9.92
C HIS A 98 -25.22 -25.66 8.66
N PRO A 99 -26.39 -25.01 8.65
CA PRO A 99 -26.80 -24.19 7.53
C PRO A 99 -25.78 -23.07 7.32
N PRO A 100 -25.47 -22.67 6.07
CA PRO A 100 -24.54 -21.58 5.82
C PRO A 100 -25.07 -20.31 6.47
N THR A 101 -24.29 -19.74 7.39
CA THR A 101 -24.55 -18.41 7.95
C THR A 101 -24.70 -17.44 6.77
N PRO A 102 -25.79 -16.65 6.68
CA PRO A 102 -25.93 -15.70 5.59
C PRO A 102 -24.73 -14.73 5.59
N PRO A 103 -24.23 -14.31 4.41
CA PRO A 103 -23.12 -13.38 4.35
C PRO A 103 -23.52 -12.09 5.10
N ASN A 104 -22.68 -11.68 6.05
CA ASN A 104 -22.87 -10.42 6.76
C ASN A 104 -22.84 -9.29 5.73
N LYS A 105 -23.97 -8.64 5.52
CA LYS A 105 -24.04 -7.42 4.70
C LYS A 105 -23.00 -6.42 5.21
N PRO A 106 -22.31 -5.70 4.32
CA PRO A 106 -21.31 -4.73 4.76
C PRO A 106 -21.97 -3.62 5.58
N PRO A 107 -21.26 -3.00 6.54
CA PRO A 107 -21.76 -1.84 7.27
C PRO A 107 -22.15 -0.66 6.38
N ARG A 108 -21.54 -0.55 5.19
CA ARG A 108 -21.84 0.44 4.14
C ARG A 108 -21.72 -0.22 2.77
N LEU A 109 -22.59 0.13 1.83
CA LEU A 109 -22.43 -0.25 0.43
C LEU A 109 -21.55 0.78 -0.28
N LEU A 110 -20.72 0.35 -1.24
CA LEU A 110 -19.86 1.28 -1.96
C LEU A 110 -20.68 2.17 -2.89
N GLU A 111 -21.75 1.62 -3.50
CA GLU A 111 -22.64 2.36 -4.39
C GLU A 111 -23.37 3.56 -3.74
N ASP A 112 -23.49 3.58 -2.41
CA ASP A 112 -24.10 4.67 -1.64
C ASP A 112 -23.14 5.87 -1.46
N GLU A 113 -21.83 5.68 -1.61
CA GLU A 113 -20.83 6.75 -1.49
C GLU A 113 -20.80 7.62 -2.76
N PRO A 114 -20.69 8.96 -2.61
CA PRO A 114 -20.72 9.88 -3.75
C PRO A 114 -19.52 9.70 -4.67
N VAL A 115 -19.74 9.87 -5.98
CA VAL A 115 -18.67 9.86 -6.98
C VAL A 115 -17.85 11.15 -6.83
N GLY A 116 -16.62 11.01 -6.33
CA GLY A 116 -15.67 12.10 -6.12
C GLY A 116 -14.84 12.45 -7.36
N LEU A 117 -15.43 12.42 -8.55
CA LEU A 117 -14.75 12.80 -9.79
C LEU A 117 -15.10 14.23 -10.20
N ALA A 118 -14.23 14.82 -11.01
CA ALA A 118 -14.51 16.05 -11.74
C ALA A 118 -15.73 15.85 -12.66
N GLU A 119 -16.61 16.84 -12.69
CA GLU A 119 -17.73 16.84 -13.63
C GLU A 119 -17.21 16.82 -15.09
N PRO A 120 -17.86 16.05 -16.00
CA PRO A 120 -17.43 15.95 -17.39
C PRO A 120 -17.27 17.32 -18.07
N GLY A 121 -16.09 17.57 -18.62
CA GLY A 121 -15.75 18.81 -19.32
C GLY A 121 -15.16 19.93 -18.44
N VAL A 122 -15.08 19.75 -17.11
CA VAL A 122 -14.35 20.69 -16.22
C VAL A 122 -12.84 20.60 -16.41
N LEU A 123 -12.34 19.38 -16.65
CA LEU A 123 -10.94 19.10 -16.98
C LEU A 123 -10.88 18.36 -18.32
N LYS A 124 -9.82 18.61 -19.09
CA LYS A 124 -9.53 17.96 -20.37
C LYS A 124 -8.08 17.47 -20.39
N LEU A 125 -7.79 16.42 -21.16
CA LEU A 125 -6.41 15.92 -21.32
C LEU A 125 -5.45 17.01 -21.86
N SER A 126 -5.94 17.86 -22.76
CA SER A 126 -5.21 18.99 -23.33
C SER A 126 -4.85 20.08 -22.29
N ASP A 127 -5.44 20.09 -21.09
CA ASP A 127 -5.11 21.05 -20.03
C ASP A 127 -3.81 20.69 -19.29
N PHE A 128 -3.27 19.49 -19.52
CA PHE A 128 -2.10 18.97 -18.81
C PHE A 128 -0.80 19.10 -19.63
N GLU A 129 0.28 19.46 -18.96
CA GLU A 129 1.67 19.41 -19.43
C GLU A 129 2.34 18.17 -18.81
N VAL A 130 2.91 17.28 -19.63
CA VAL A 130 3.70 16.15 -19.12
C VAL A 130 5.05 16.67 -18.61
N ARG A 131 5.40 16.31 -17.37
CA ARG A 131 6.65 16.69 -16.69
C ARG A 131 7.67 15.56 -16.66
N GLY A 132 7.23 14.30 -16.71
CA GLY A 132 8.09 13.12 -16.78
C GLY A 132 7.32 11.81 -16.62
N THR A 133 8.04 10.68 -16.66
CA THR A 133 7.50 9.35 -16.38
C THR A 133 7.88 8.97 -14.94
N LEU A 134 6.90 8.66 -14.08
CA LEU A 134 7.09 8.21 -12.70
C LEU A 134 7.34 6.71 -12.61
N GLY A 135 6.69 5.93 -13.48
CA GLY A 135 6.80 4.47 -13.50
C GLY A 135 6.20 3.84 -14.76
N THR A 136 6.49 2.57 -14.98
CA THR A 136 5.95 1.74 -16.07
C THR A 136 5.33 0.48 -15.51
N GLY A 137 4.10 0.17 -15.94
CA GLY A 137 3.38 -1.05 -15.55
C GLY A 137 3.05 -1.92 -16.77
N THR A 138 2.45 -3.09 -16.53
CA THR A 138 2.19 -4.12 -17.55
C THR A 138 1.37 -3.62 -18.76
N PHE A 139 0.49 -2.62 -18.56
CA PHE A 139 -0.44 -2.13 -19.58
C PHE A 139 -0.15 -0.70 -20.05
N GLY A 140 0.91 -0.06 -19.54
CA GLY A 140 1.14 1.37 -19.74
C GLY A 140 2.12 2.00 -18.76
N ARG A 141 1.87 3.24 -18.35
CA ARG A 141 2.81 4.05 -17.56
C ARG A 141 2.10 5.03 -16.64
N VAL A 142 2.82 5.53 -15.63
CA VAL A 142 2.37 6.64 -14.80
C VAL A 142 3.23 7.86 -15.13
N LEU A 143 2.59 8.98 -15.45
CA LEU A 143 3.24 10.25 -15.77
C LEU A 143 3.09 11.23 -14.63
N LEU A 144 4.11 12.07 -14.42
CA LEU A 144 3.95 13.31 -13.68
C LEU A 144 3.37 14.34 -14.66
N VAL A 145 2.24 14.95 -14.31
CA VAL A 145 1.61 15.99 -15.12
C VAL A 145 1.32 17.25 -14.32
N ARG A 146 1.33 18.39 -15.00
CA ARG A 146 1.01 19.71 -14.44
C ARG A 146 -0.20 20.30 -15.14
N LEU A 147 -1.15 20.84 -14.39
CA LEU A 147 -2.25 21.64 -14.96
C LEU A 147 -1.71 22.98 -15.47
N LYS A 148 -1.94 23.31 -16.75
CA LYS A 148 -1.42 24.52 -17.42
C LYS A 148 -1.99 25.80 -16.83
N THR A 149 -3.29 25.81 -16.54
CA THR A 149 -4.01 26.91 -15.90
C THR A 149 -3.87 26.83 -14.39
N ILE A 150 -2.99 27.66 -13.83
CA ILE A 150 -2.77 27.72 -12.38
C ILE A 150 -3.82 28.63 -11.74
N THR A 151 -4.70 28.06 -10.93
CA THR A 151 -5.44 28.83 -9.91
C THR A 151 -4.56 28.91 -8.66
N PRO A 152 -4.21 30.12 -8.14
CA PRO A 152 -3.44 30.25 -6.91
C PRO A 152 -4.11 29.54 -5.73
N GLY A 153 -3.34 28.77 -4.95
CA GLY A 153 -3.82 27.99 -3.81
C GLY A 153 -4.15 26.52 -4.11
N TYR A 154 -4.28 26.13 -5.39
CA TYR A 154 -4.73 24.78 -5.78
C TYR A 154 -3.58 23.81 -6.07
N HIS A 155 -3.83 22.51 -5.88
CA HIS A 155 -2.97 21.46 -6.42
C HIS A 155 -2.87 21.61 -7.94
N SER A 156 -1.64 21.69 -8.47
CA SER A 156 -1.39 21.80 -9.91
C SER A 156 -0.54 20.65 -10.46
N ILE A 157 -0.15 19.68 -9.62
CA ILE A 157 0.70 18.53 -9.98
C ILE A 157 -0.02 17.23 -9.64
N PHE A 158 -0.03 16.29 -10.58
CA PHE A 158 -0.78 15.03 -10.50
C PHE A 158 0.03 13.85 -11.06
N ALA A 159 -0.34 12.64 -10.63
CA ALA A 159 0.06 11.40 -11.27
C ALA A 159 -1.03 10.99 -12.28
N MET A 160 -0.67 10.79 -13.55
CA MET A 160 -1.60 10.34 -14.58
C MET A 160 -1.26 8.90 -15.00
N LYS A 161 -2.07 7.91 -14.60
CA LYS A 161 -1.97 6.52 -15.05
C LYS A 161 -2.53 6.45 -16.47
N VAL A 162 -1.70 6.09 -17.45
CA VAL A 162 -2.04 5.95 -18.87
C VAL A 162 -2.01 4.47 -19.23
N LEU A 163 -3.14 3.91 -19.65
CA LEU A 163 -3.30 2.49 -19.98
C LEU A 163 -3.71 2.33 -21.44
N ARG A 164 -2.96 1.53 -22.21
CA ARG A 164 -3.20 1.34 -23.64
C ARG A 164 -4.35 0.34 -23.86
N LYS A 165 -5.44 0.78 -24.49
CA LYS A 165 -6.67 -0.01 -24.68
C LYS A 165 -6.39 -1.37 -25.32
N SER A 166 -5.49 -1.43 -26.33
CA SER A 166 -5.11 -2.70 -26.97
C SER A 166 -4.49 -3.72 -26.01
N GLU A 167 -3.68 -3.27 -25.06
CA GLU A 167 -2.97 -4.14 -24.11
C GLU A 167 -3.90 -4.62 -23.00
N VAL A 168 -4.76 -3.74 -22.49
CA VAL A 168 -5.80 -4.09 -21.50
C VAL A 168 -6.74 -5.18 -22.07
N VAL A 169 -7.15 -5.05 -23.33
CA VAL A 169 -7.98 -6.07 -24.01
C VAL A 169 -7.18 -7.36 -24.27
N ARG A 170 -5.96 -7.26 -24.82
CA ARG A 170 -5.09 -8.42 -25.13
C ARG A 170 -4.81 -9.27 -23.90
N LEU A 171 -4.63 -8.65 -22.73
CA LEU A 171 -4.36 -9.30 -21.46
C LEU A 171 -5.61 -9.56 -20.61
N ARG A 172 -6.81 -9.30 -21.16
CA ARG A 172 -8.13 -9.56 -20.53
C ARG A 172 -8.34 -8.85 -19.18
N GLN A 173 -7.86 -7.60 -19.07
CA GLN A 173 -7.92 -6.81 -17.83
C GLN A 173 -9.02 -5.75 -17.80
N VAL A 174 -9.95 -5.76 -18.77
CA VAL A 174 -11.03 -4.75 -18.89
C VAL A 174 -11.86 -4.67 -17.60
N GLU A 175 -12.25 -5.82 -17.03
CA GLU A 175 -12.99 -5.87 -15.77
C GLU A 175 -12.20 -5.29 -14.59
N HIS A 176 -10.92 -5.59 -14.48
CA HIS A 176 -10.04 -5.07 -13.44
C HIS A 176 -9.87 -3.54 -13.54
N VAL A 177 -9.71 -2.99 -14.74
CA VAL A 177 -9.57 -1.53 -14.91
C VAL A 177 -10.88 -0.78 -14.67
N ASN A 178 -12.01 -1.36 -15.09
CA ASN A 178 -13.33 -0.80 -14.77
C ASN A 178 -13.63 -0.87 -13.27
N ALA A 179 -13.22 -1.96 -12.58
CA ALA A 179 -13.30 -2.09 -11.13
C ALA A 179 -12.39 -1.08 -10.40
N GLU A 180 -11.14 -0.88 -10.85
CA GLU A 180 -10.21 0.11 -10.30
C GLU A 180 -10.81 1.52 -10.34
N ARG A 181 -11.33 1.95 -11.51
CA ARG A 181 -12.05 3.23 -11.64
C ARG A 181 -13.27 3.28 -10.71
N HIS A 182 -14.15 2.27 -10.77
CA HIS A 182 -15.40 2.25 -10.01
C HIS A 182 -15.14 2.41 -8.51
N ILE A 183 -14.14 1.68 -7.99
CA ILE A 183 -13.73 1.72 -6.59
C ILE A 183 -13.10 3.08 -6.26
N LEU A 184 -12.00 3.47 -6.91
CA LEU A 184 -11.29 4.71 -6.59
C LEU A 184 -12.14 5.98 -6.75
N SER A 185 -13.15 5.96 -7.64
CA SER A 185 -14.08 7.08 -7.81
C SER A 185 -14.95 7.38 -6.59
N ARG A 186 -15.02 6.48 -5.59
CA ARG A 186 -15.88 6.58 -4.40
C ARG A 186 -15.11 6.56 -3.08
N LEU A 187 -13.84 6.18 -3.10
CA LEU A 187 -13.03 6.14 -1.89
C LEU A 187 -12.54 7.55 -1.50
N ARG A 188 -12.61 7.84 -0.20
CA ARG A 188 -12.15 9.05 0.46
C ARG A 188 -11.60 8.70 1.85
N HIS A 189 -10.29 8.55 1.94
CA HIS A 189 -9.59 8.18 3.18
C HIS A 189 -8.14 8.71 3.13
N PRO A 190 -7.59 9.26 4.24
CA PRO A 190 -6.27 9.91 4.25
C PRO A 190 -5.11 9.04 3.72
N PHE A 191 -5.21 7.71 3.84
CA PHE A 191 -4.17 6.75 3.44
C PHE A 191 -4.49 5.96 2.16
N VAL A 192 -5.47 6.37 1.35
CA VAL A 192 -5.81 5.77 0.05
C VAL A 192 -5.68 6.84 -1.03
N VAL A 193 -5.10 6.54 -2.19
CA VAL A 193 -4.91 7.51 -3.28
C VAL A 193 -6.24 8.07 -3.82
N ASP A 194 -6.32 9.38 -4.05
CA ASP A 194 -7.49 10.00 -4.67
C ASP A 194 -7.44 9.83 -6.19
N LEU A 195 -8.58 9.55 -6.79
CA LEU A 195 -8.86 9.71 -8.21
C LEU A 195 -9.69 10.97 -8.40
N PHE A 196 -9.16 11.94 -9.15
CA PHE A 196 -9.82 13.22 -9.44
C PHE A 196 -10.61 13.19 -10.74
N ALA A 197 -10.12 12.51 -11.77
CA ALA A 197 -10.78 12.44 -13.07
C ALA A 197 -10.35 11.17 -13.82
N THR A 198 -11.15 10.75 -14.79
CA THR A 198 -10.69 9.87 -15.87
C THR A 198 -10.93 10.53 -17.21
N PHE A 199 -10.21 10.05 -18.20
CA PHE A 199 -10.42 10.43 -19.60
C PHE A 199 -10.17 9.22 -20.51
N GLN A 200 -10.52 9.35 -21.78
CA GLN A 200 -10.11 8.41 -22.82
C GLN A 200 -9.86 9.09 -24.15
N ASP A 201 -8.99 8.49 -24.96
CA ASP A 201 -8.77 8.87 -26.35
C ASP A 201 -8.88 7.64 -27.29
N SER A 202 -8.47 7.78 -28.55
CA SER A 202 -8.53 6.72 -29.56
C SER A 202 -7.63 5.51 -29.27
N LEU A 203 -6.64 5.63 -28.38
CA LEU A 203 -5.62 4.62 -28.06
C LEU A 203 -5.61 4.18 -26.59
N ASN A 204 -5.93 5.08 -25.66
CA ASN A 204 -5.69 4.93 -24.23
C ASN A 204 -6.90 5.31 -23.37
N ILE A 205 -6.84 4.91 -22.11
CA ILE A 205 -7.63 5.44 -21.00
C ILE A 205 -6.67 6.02 -19.96
N TYR A 206 -7.16 7.01 -19.22
CA TYR A 206 -6.39 7.85 -18.33
C TYR A 206 -7.05 7.94 -16.97
N MET A 207 -6.27 7.88 -15.89
CA MET A 207 -6.71 8.16 -14.52
C MET A 207 -5.84 9.26 -13.94
N LEU A 208 -6.45 10.37 -13.53
CA LEU A 208 -5.77 11.51 -12.91
C LEU A 208 -5.85 11.38 -11.39
N MET A 209 -4.70 11.19 -10.76
CA MET A 209 -4.57 10.76 -9.37
C MET A 209 -3.67 11.71 -8.56
N SER A 210 -3.81 11.67 -7.23
CA SER A 210 -2.92 12.38 -6.31
C SER A 210 -1.44 12.01 -6.55
N TYR A 211 -0.59 13.02 -6.77
CA TYR A 211 0.86 12.81 -6.81
C TYR A 211 1.42 12.67 -5.38
N VAL A 212 2.24 11.64 -5.16
CA VAL A 212 2.80 11.32 -3.84
C VAL A 212 4.33 11.31 -3.97
N PRO A 213 5.03 12.43 -3.70
CA PRO A 213 6.41 12.67 -4.14
C PRO A 213 7.49 11.93 -3.34
N GLY A 214 7.18 11.37 -2.16
CA GLY A 214 8.18 10.73 -1.31
C GLY A 214 8.62 9.34 -1.77
N GLY A 215 8.03 8.81 -2.84
CA GLY A 215 8.35 7.52 -3.43
C GLY A 215 7.93 6.31 -2.58
N GLU A 216 8.34 5.14 -3.03
CA GLU A 216 7.92 3.83 -2.49
C GLU A 216 8.52 3.54 -1.11
N LEU A 217 7.70 2.99 -0.20
CA LEU A 217 8.13 2.44 1.07
C LEU A 217 9.20 1.35 0.87
N PHE A 218 9.11 0.59 -0.24
CA PHE A 218 10.15 -0.33 -0.70
C PHE A 218 11.53 0.32 -0.69
N THR A 219 11.68 1.46 -1.38
CA THR A 219 12.98 2.15 -1.51
C THR A 219 13.50 2.62 -0.14
N HIS A 220 12.62 3.10 0.75
CA HIS A 220 13.02 3.49 2.12
C HIS A 220 13.43 2.29 2.97
N LEU A 221 12.71 1.17 2.88
CA LEU A 221 13.04 -0.07 3.58
C LEU A 221 14.36 -0.67 3.10
N ARG A 222 14.60 -0.73 1.80
CA ARG A 222 15.86 -1.20 1.20
C ARG A 222 17.05 -0.35 1.65
N ARG A 223 16.89 0.98 1.68
CA ARG A 223 17.91 1.93 2.20
C ARG A 223 18.18 1.73 3.70
N ALA A 224 17.14 1.55 4.52
CA ALA A 224 17.26 1.27 5.95
C ALA A 224 17.76 -0.15 6.27
N ARG A 225 17.75 -1.06 5.27
CA ARG A 225 17.87 -2.53 5.38
C ARG A 225 16.71 -3.19 6.11
N ARG A 226 16.29 -2.64 7.26
CA ARG A 226 15.10 -3.00 8.03
C ARG A 226 14.67 -1.83 8.92
N PHE A 227 13.40 -1.77 9.28
CA PHE A 227 12.84 -0.79 10.20
C PHE A 227 12.91 -1.26 11.67
N THR A 228 12.82 -0.32 12.60
CA THR A 228 12.61 -0.63 14.03
C THR A 228 11.13 -0.93 14.30
N PRO A 229 10.79 -1.60 15.42
CA PRO A 229 9.39 -1.85 15.78
C PRO A 229 8.51 -0.60 15.81
N ASP A 230 9.03 0.55 16.22
CA ASP A 230 8.25 1.80 16.28
C ASP A 230 7.97 2.38 14.89
N VAL A 231 8.95 2.32 13.98
CA VAL A 231 8.78 2.72 12.57
C VAL A 231 7.80 1.78 11.85
N THR A 232 7.96 0.47 12.05
CA THR A 232 7.02 -0.55 11.56
C THR A 232 5.62 -0.31 12.12
N ARG A 233 5.47 0.05 13.41
CA ARG A 233 4.16 0.28 14.04
C ARG A 233 3.41 1.44 13.42
N PHE A 234 4.08 2.56 13.18
CA PHE A 234 3.47 3.72 12.51
C PHE A 234 2.92 3.32 11.13
N TYR A 235 3.74 2.69 10.29
CA TYR A 235 3.34 2.32 8.94
C TYR A 235 2.29 1.21 8.89
N LEU A 236 2.42 0.18 9.72
CA LEU A 236 1.42 -0.88 9.83
C LEU A 236 0.07 -0.35 10.32
N ALA A 237 0.06 0.63 11.24
CA ALA A 237 -1.17 1.27 11.70
C ALA A 237 -1.86 2.13 10.61
N ASN A 238 -1.10 2.83 9.75
CA ASN A 238 -1.64 3.52 8.57
C ASN A 238 -2.38 2.51 7.65
N ILE A 239 -1.74 1.36 7.40
CA ILE A 239 -2.25 0.30 6.52
C ILE A 239 -3.50 -0.36 7.12
N ILE A 240 -3.51 -0.62 8.43
CA ILE A 240 -4.66 -1.19 9.15
C ILE A 240 -5.88 -0.27 9.05
N LEU A 241 -5.71 1.05 9.20
CA LEU A 241 -6.80 2.02 9.02
C LEU A 241 -7.32 2.01 7.57
N ALA A 242 -6.42 2.02 6.58
CA ALA A 242 -6.81 1.91 5.17
C ALA A 242 -7.58 0.62 4.86
N LEU A 243 -7.10 -0.55 5.31
CA LEU A 243 -7.79 -1.83 5.10
C LEU A 243 -9.13 -1.89 5.85
N LYS A 244 -9.20 -1.42 7.11
CA LYS A 244 -10.46 -1.29 7.87
C LYS A 244 -11.50 -0.46 7.10
N TYR A 245 -11.08 0.66 6.50
CA TYR A 245 -11.92 1.50 5.65
C TYR A 245 -12.40 0.74 4.40
N LEU A 246 -11.50 0.16 3.60
CA LEU A 246 -11.86 -0.61 2.40
C LEU A 246 -12.81 -1.79 2.71
N HIS A 247 -12.49 -2.54 3.76
CA HIS A 247 -13.25 -3.71 4.20
C HIS A 247 -14.65 -3.36 4.70
N SER A 248 -14.90 -2.11 5.10
CA SER A 248 -16.24 -1.64 5.48
C SER A 248 -17.22 -1.56 4.29
N PHE A 249 -16.69 -1.50 3.06
CA PHE A 249 -17.42 -1.46 1.78
C PHE A 249 -17.32 -2.78 0.98
N ASN A 250 -16.92 -3.88 1.61
CA ASN A 250 -16.60 -5.15 0.93
C ASN A 250 -15.46 -5.06 -0.13
N VAL A 251 -14.68 -3.97 -0.17
CA VAL A 251 -13.50 -3.86 -1.04
C VAL A 251 -12.34 -4.66 -0.42
N ILE A 252 -11.82 -5.63 -1.17
CA ILE A 252 -10.57 -6.34 -0.86
C ILE A 252 -9.48 -5.77 -1.77
N TYR A 253 -8.29 -5.49 -1.24
CA TYR A 253 -7.23 -4.80 -1.97
C TYR A 253 -6.33 -5.74 -2.82
N ARG A 254 -5.92 -6.89 -2.24
CA ARG A 254 -5.24 -8.03 -2.90
C ARG A 254 -3.84 -7.80 -3.51
N ASP A 255 -3.23 -6.62 -3.38
CA ASP A 255 -1.84 -6.37 -3.84
C ASP A 255 -1.00 -5.58 -2.83
N LEU A 256 -1.16 -5.87 -1.53
CA LEU A 256 -0.41 -5.18 -0.47
C LEU A 256 1.06 -5.61 -0.49
N LYS A 257 1.96 -4.65 -0.79
CA LYS A 257 3.42 -4.79 -0.84
C LYS A 257 4.11 -3.42 -0.70
N PRO A 258 5.40 -3.32 -0.36
CA PRO A 258 6.09 -2.05 -0.14
C PRO A 258 6.15 -1.12 -1.36
N GLU A 259 6.01 -1.65 -2.57
CA GLU A 259 6.03 -0.91 -3.85
C GLU A 259 4.74 -0.11 -4.09
N ASN A 260 3.58 -0.65 -3.71
CA ASN A 260 2.29 0.02 -3.87
C ASN A 260 1.99 1.04 -2.75
N LEU A 261 2.94 1.22 -1.83
CA LEU A 261 2.83 2.04 -0.63
C LEU A 261 3.74 3.26 -0.76
N LEU A 262 3.18 4.43 -1.12
CA LEU A 262 3.96 5.65 -1.33
C LEU A 262 3.96 6.55 -0.08
N LEU A 263 5.06 7.25 0.19
CA LEU A 263 5.15 8.25 1.26
C LEU A 263 4.83 9.66 0.76
N ASP A 264 3.94 10.37 1.47
CA ASP A 264 3.64 11.78 1.21
C ASP A 264 4.72 12.73 1.79
N PRO A 265 4.68 14.06 1.53
CA PRO A 265 5.66 15.00 2.06
C PRO A 265 5.71 15.08 3.60
N CYS A 266 4.64 14.66 4.27
CA CYS A 266 4.53 14.60 5.73
C CYS A 266 4.99 13.25 6.29
N GLY A 267 5.40 12.30 5.44
CA GLY A 267 5.84 10.96 5.83
C GLY A 267 4.73 9.95 6.10
N TYR A 268 3.48 10.30 5.80
CA TYR A 268 2.34 9.39 5.92
C TYR A 268 2.22 8.47 4.70
N LEU A 269 1.61 7.30 4.89
CA LEU A 269 1.41 6.34 3.81
C LEU A 269 0.20 6.67 2.94
N CYS A 270 0.36 6.42 1.65
CA CYS A 270 -0.71 6.39 0.67
C CYS A 270 -0.70 5.03 -0.05
N LEU A 271 -1.79 4.29 0.07
CA LEU A 271 -2.05 3.08 -0.71
C LEU A 271 -2.39 3.48 -2.15
N THR A 272 -1.64 2.93 -3.11
CA THR A 272 -1.78 3.19 -4.55
C THR A 272 -2.11 1.91 -5.32
N ASP A 273 -2.23 1.99 -6.65
CA ASP A 273 -2.56 0.90 -7.59
C ASP A 273 -3.67 -0.07 -7.13
N PHE A 274 -4.90 0.21 -7.57
CA PHE A 274 -6.08 -0.57 -7.23
C PHE A 274 -6.44 -1.58 -8.33
N GLY A 275 -5.48 -1.92 -9.21
CA GLY A 275 -5.68 -2.84 -10.34
C GLY A 275 -6.12 -4.26 -9.97
N PHE A 276 -5.88 -4.71 -8.72
CA PHE A 276 -6.44 -5.96 -8.18
C PHE A 276 -7.52 -5.75 -7.11
N ALA A 277 -7.90 -4.51 -6.79
CA ALA A 277 -8.98 -4.25 -5.83
C ALA A 277 -10.33 -4.75 -6.37
N LYS A 278 -11.20 -5.27 -5.50
CA LYS A 278 -12.51 -5.82 -5.90
C LYS A 278 -13.52 -5.75 -4.77
N VAL A 279 -14.75 -5.34 -5.07
CA VAL A 279 -15.92 -5.50 -4.18
C VAL A 279 -16.35 -6.98 -4.18
N VAL A 280 -16.41 -7.60 -3.00
CA VAL A 280 -16.70 -9.04 -2.85
C VAL A 280 -17.59 -9.28 -1.62
N ASP A 281 -18.80 -9.80 -1.85
CA ASP A 281 -19.80 -10.03 -0.78
C ASP A 281 -19.59 -11.33 0.01
N ASP A 282 -19.06 -12.38 -0.63
CA ASP A 282 -18.63 -13.62 0.03
C ASP A 282 -17.21 -13.98 -0.43
N ARG A 283 -17.07 -14.42 -1.69
CA ARG A 283 -15.80 -14.95 -2.22
C ARG A 283 -15.50 -14.52 -3.65
N THR A 284 -14.22 -14.51 -3.96
CA THR A 284 -13.68 -14.45 -5.33
C THR A 284 -12.62 -15.54 -5.51
N TRP A 285 -12.32 -15.91 -6.76
CA TRP A 285 -11.45 -17.05 -7.11
C TRP A 285 -10.27 -16.67 -8.02
N THR A 286 -10.12 -15.38 -8.34
CA THR A 286 -9.04 -14.89 -9.21
C THR A 286 -7.69 -15.01 -8.50
N LEU A 287 -6.79 -15.84 -9.03
CA LEU A 287 -5.38 -15.85 -8.65
C LEU A 287 -4.72 -14.55 -9.13
N CYS A 288 -4.41 -13.65 -8.18
CA CYS A 288 -3.75 -12.37 -8.42
C CYS A 288 -2.98 -11.92 -7.17
N GLY A 289 -2.12 -10.89 -7.33
CA GLY A 289 -1.19 -10.41 -6.30
C GLY A 289 0.25 -10.86 -6.55
N THR A 290 1.15 -10.43 -5.67
CA THR A 290 2.60 -10.74 -5.73
C THR A 290 2.92 -12.06 -4.99
N PRO A 291 3.74 -12.99 -5.54
CA PRO A 291 3.92 -14.35 -5.02
C PRO A 291 4.26 -14.46 -3.53
N GLU A 292 5.19 -13.63 -3.05
CA GLU A 292 5.68 -13.56 -1.67
C GLU A 292 4.60 -13.15 -0.66
N TYR A 293 3.53 -12.50 -1.15
CA TYR A 293 2.44 -11.92 -0.38
C TYR A 293 1.13 -12.73 -0.46
N LEU A 294 1.08 -13.79 -1.28
CA LEU A 294 -0.14 -14.59 -1.45
C LEU A 294 -0.50 -15.37 -0.18
N ALA A 295 -1.80 -15.39 0.14
CA ALA A 295 -2.34 -16.22 1.21
C ALA A 295 -2.49 -17.68 0.76
N PRO A 296 -2.38 -18.68 1.67
CA PRO A 296 -2.49 -20.10 1.33
C PRO A 296 -3.77 -20.44 0.54
N GLU A 297 -4.91 -19.85 0.92
CA GLU A 297 -6.18 -20.08 0.23
C GLU A 297 -6.20 -19.58 -1.22
N ILE A 298 -5.41 -18.56 -1.58
CA ILE A 298 -5.28 -18.09 -2.97
C ILE A 298 -4.49 -19.12 -3.79
N ILE A 299 -3.39 -19.62 -3.23
CA ILE A 299 -2.50 -20.60 -3.87
C ILE A 299 -3.24 -21.92 -4.11
N LEU A 300 -4.02 -22.37 -3.12
CA LEU A 300 -4.89 -23.54 -3.21
C LEU A 300 -6.11 -23.35 -4.14
N SER A 301 -6.26 -22.18 -4.77
CA SER A 301 -7.39 -21.81 -5.64
C SER A 301 -8.75 -21.90 -4.94
N GLU A 302 -8.77 -21.72 -3.61
CA GLU A 302 -10.00 -21.64 -2.84
C GLU A 302 -10.67 -20.26 -3.01
N GLY A 303 -12.00 -20.23 -2.82
CA GLY A 303 -12.75 -18.98 -2.78
C GLY A 303 -12.32 -18.16 -1.56
N HIS A 304 -11.77 -16.98 -1.80
CA HIS A 304 -11.13 -16.13 -0.79
C HIS A 304 -11.86 -14.78 -0.62
N GLY A 305 -11.61 -14.14 0.52
CA GLY A 305 -12.25 -12.89 0.96
C GLY A 305 -11.25 -11.98 1.68
N LYS A 306 -11.76 -11.03 2.48
CA LYS A 306 -11.00 -10.01 3.24
C LYS A 306 -9.77 -10.53 4.02
N ALA A 307 -9.82 -11.79 4.47
CA ALA A 307 -8.73 -12.47 5.19
C ALA A 307 -7.36 -12.47 4.48
N VAL A 308 -7.31 -12.28 3.16
CA VAL A 308 -6.05 -12.29 2.39
C VAL A 308 -5.25 -11.00 2.58
N ASP A 309 -5.91 -9.85 2.74
CA ASP A 309 -5.23 -8.59 3.02
C ASP A 309 -4.58 -8.63 4.42
N TRP A 310 -5.23 -9.28 5.38
CA TRP A 310 -4.67 -9.49 6.73
C TRP A 310 -3.49 -10.46 6.75
N TRP A 311 -3.47 -11.47 5.87
CA TRP A 311 -2.27 -12.28 5.65
C TRP A 311 -1.12 -11.43 5.11
N ALA A 312 -1.37 -10.62 4.07
CA ALA A 312 -0.38 -9.73 3.49
C ALA A 312 0.14 -8.68 4.49
N CYS A 313 -0.67 -8.20 5.45
CA CYS A 313 -0.21 -7.42 6.59
C CYS A 313 0.83 -8.15 7.46
N GLY A 314 0.67 -9.46 7.67
CA GLY A 314 1.64 -10.29 8.38
C GLY A 314 2.97 -10.40 7.64
N ILE A 315 2.91 -10.65 6.32
CA ILE A 315 4.09 -10.66 5.42
C ILE A 315 4.82 -9.32 5.47
N LEU A 316 4.08 -8.21 5.32
CA LEU A 316 4.64 -6.86 5.31
C LEU A 316 5.24 -6.44 6.65
N CYS A 317 4.61 -6.81 7.76
CA CYS A 317 5.14 -6.58 9.11
C CYS A 317 6.48 -7.32 9.31
N TYR A 318 6.56 -8.58 8.88
CA TYR A 318 7.81 -9.33 8.88
C TYR A 318 8.86 -8.66 7.99
N GLU A 319 8.53 -8.32 6.74
CA GLU A 319 9.49 -7.72 5.81
C GLU A 319 10.03 -6.39 6.33
N MET A 320 9.20 -5.53 6.92
CA MET A 320 9.66 -4.29 7.55
C MET A 320 10.64 -4.55 8.71
N LEU A 321 10.38 -5.51 9.60
CA LEU A 321 11.23 -5.78 10.78
C LEU A 321 12.53 -6.53 10.45
N VAL A 322 12.52 -7.36 9.40
CA VAL A 322 13.59 -8.30 9.05
C VAL A 322 14.41 -7.82 7.85
N GLY A 323 13.79 -7.12 6.90
CA GLY A 323 14.41 -6.65 5.67
C GLY A 323 14.18 -7.54 4.43
N TYR A 324 13.43 -8.64 4.56
CA TYR A 324 13.04 -9.53 3.46
C TYR A 324 11.77 -10.30 3.85
N PRO A 325 10.92 -10.74 2.90
CA PRO A 325 9.69 -11.47 3.22
C PRO A 325 9.98 -12.83 3.88
N PRO A 326 9.06 -13.39 4.68
CA PRO A 326 9.26 -14.64 5.41
C PRO A 326 9.32 -15.87 4.48
N PHE A 327 8.70 -15.77 3.31
CA PHE A 327 8.68 -16.81 2.28
C PHE A 327 9.27 -16.24 0.99
N PHE A 328 10.47 -16.71 0.62
CA PHE A 328 11.14 -16.35 -0.62
C PHE A 328 11.87 -17.57 -1.19
N ASP A 329 12.03 -17.63 -2.51
CA ASP A 329 12.69 -18.70 -3.26
C ASP A 329 13.15 -18.16 -4.63
N GLU A 330 13.91 -18.95 -5.39
CA GLU A 330 14.27 -18.61 -6.77
C GLU A 330 13.08 -18.79 -7.74
N THR A 331 12.10 -19.62 -7.38
CA THR A 331 10.93 -19.90 -8.21
C THR A 331 9.62 -19.60 -7.48
N PRO A 332 8.56 -19.12 -8.18
CA PRO A 332 7.25 -18.94 -7.57
C PRO A 332 6.69 -20.22 -6.93
N TYR A 333 6.94 -21.39 -7.50
CA TYR A 333 6.53 -22.67 -6.93
C TYR A 333 7.22 -22.95 -5.58
N GLY A 334 8.51 -22.67 -5.44
CA GLY A 334 9.22 -22.79 -4.16
C GLY A 334 8.72 -21.80 -3.10
N ILE A 335 8.29 -20.59 -3.51
CA ILE A 335 7.61 -19.64 -2.63
C ILE A 335 6.26 -20.23 -2.16
N TYR A 336 5.48 -20.79 -3.07
CA TYR A 336 4.18 -21.39 -2.76
C TYR A 336 4.32 -22.57 -1.79
N ASP A 337 5.26 -23.49 -2.02
CA ASP A 337 5.53 -24.61 -1.11
C ASP A 337 5.91 -24.09 0.29
N LYS A 338 6.71 -23.03 0.39
CA LYS A 338 7.08 -22.41 1.69
C LYS A 338 5.87 -21.79 2.40
N ILE A 339 4.99 -21.10 1.66
CA ILE A 339 3.74 -20.53 2.20
C ILE A 339 2.81 -21.64 2.73
N LEU A 340 2.61 -22.71 1.96
CA LEU A 340 1.74 -23.83 2.34
C LEU A 340 2.28 -24.62 3.53
N ASN A 341 3.61 -24.73 3.66
CA ASN A 341 4.26 -25.32 4.84
C ASN A 341 4.17 -24.40 6.09
N GLY A 342 4.02 -23.09 5.93
CA GLY A 342 3.83 -22.13 7.02
C GLY A 342 5.04 -21.92 7.95
N ASN A 343 6.21 -22.47 7.60
CA ASN A 343 7.42 -22.44 8.45
C ASN A 343 8.15 -21.09 8.34
N VAL A 344 7.85 -20.16 9.24
CA VAL A 344 8.54 -18.86 9.35
C VAL A 344 9.84 -19.00 10.17
N HIS A 345 10.95 -18.54 9.60
CA HIS A 345 12.22 -18.40 10.31
C HIS A 345 12.24 -17.12 11.15
N TRP A 346 12.78 -17.15 12.38
CA TRP A 346 12.78 -16.00 13.29
C TRP A 346 14.21 -15.54 13.64
N PRO A 347 14.69 -14.43 13.06
CA PRO A 347 15.95 -13.82 13.49
C PRO A 347 15.90 -13.36 14.95
N ARG A 348 17.02 -13.49 15.68
CA ARG A 348 17.15 -13.08 17.10
C ARG A 348 16.84 -11.60 17.36
N SER A 349 16.81 -10.77 16.31
CA SER A 349 16.48 -9.35 16.37
C SER A 349 14.97 -9.04 16.38
N VAL A 350 14.11 -10.03 16.14
CA VAL A 350 12.65 -9.87 16.20
C VAL A 350 12.17 -10.23 17.59
N ASP A 351 11.62 -9.26 18.32
CA ASP A 351 11.11 -9.47 19.67
C ASP A 351 9.87 -10.38 19.68
N ARG A 352 9.61 -11.00 20.84
CA ARG A 352 8.53 -11.97 21.01
C ARG A 352 7.14 -11.40 20.67
N LEU A 353 6.86 -10.14 20.97
CA LEU A 353 5.53 -9.56 20.74
C LEU A 353 5.29 -9.31 19.24
N SER A 354 6.35 -8.95 18.50
CA SER A 354 6.33 -8.90 17.04
C SER A 354 6.12 -10.29 16.43
N GLN A 355 6.77 -11.34 16.96
CA GLN A 355 6.54 -12.72 16.50
C GLN A 355 5.08 -13.15 16.75
N GLU A 356 4.53 -12.87 17.93
CA GLU A 356 3.14 -13.18 18.28
C GLU A 356 2.13 -12.48 17.36
N LEU A 357 2.33 -11.19 17.05
CA LEU A 357 1.50 -10.45 16.07
C LEU A 357 1.55 -11.09 14.67
N ILE A 358 2.76 -11.32 14.14
CA ILE A 358 2.93 -11.86 12.79
C ILE A 358 2.35 -13.27 12.70
N GLN A 359 2.54 -14.12 13.72
CA GLN A 359 1.94 -15.46 13.76
C GLN A 359 0.41 -15.44 13.83
N ALA A 360 -0.19 -14.39 14.40
CA ALA A 360 -1.64 -14.21 14.42
C ALA A 360 -2.20 -13.80 13.03
N PHE A 361 -1.47 -13.01 12.26
CA PHE A 361 -1.78 -12.72 10.85
C PHE A 361 -1.48 -13.90 9.91
N LEU A 362 -0.40 -14.64 10.15
CA LEU A 362 0.04 -15.77 9.31
C LEU A 362 -0.58 -17.11 9.76
N ARG A 363 -1.82 -17.11 10.25
CA ARG A 363 -2.58 -18.36 10.48
C ARG A 363 -3.09 -18.90 9.13
N PRO A 364 -2.75 -20.15 8.75
CA PRO A 364 -3.28 -20.75 7.52
C PRO A 364 -4.80 -20.87 7.57
N ASP A 365 -5.34 -21.30 8.71
CA ASP A 365 -6.78 -21.28 8.97
C ASP A 365 -7.29 -19.83 9.12
N ARG A 366 -7.91 -19.33 8.05
CA ARG A 366 -8.53 -18.01 7.97
C ARG A 366 -9.57 -17.72 9.06
N SER A 367 -10.22 -18.73 9.64
CA SER A 367 -11.20 -18.52 10.74
C SER A 367 -10.53 -18.14 12.06
N LYS A 368 -9.22 -18.43 12.20
CA LYS A 368 -8.37 -18.12 13.35
C LYS A 368 -7.38 -16.99 13.06
N ARG A 369 -7.49 -16.34 11.90
CA ARG A 369 -6.56 -15.30 11.43
C ARG A 369 -6.97 -13.93 11.98
N LEU A 370 -6.02 -13.21 12.57
CA LEU A 370 -6.23 -11.86 13.09
C LEU A 370 -6.82 -10.96 11.99
N GLY A 371 -7.83 -10.15 12.33
CA GLY A 371 -8.59 -9.35 11.37
C GLY A 371 -9.81 -10.06 10.74
N ASN A 372 -9.90 -11.39 10.84
CA ASN A 372 -11.00 -12.20 10.27
C ASN A 372 -11.71 -13.09 11.32
N MET A 373 -11.45 -12.88 12.60
CA MET A 373 -12.17 -13.49 13.72
C MET A 373 -13.47 -12.70 14.03
N ILE A 374 -14.14 -13.01 15.14
CA ILE A 374 -15.45 -12.41 15.49
C ILE A 374 -15.39 -10.88 15.68
N GLY A 375 -14.30 -10.32 16.22
CA GLY A 375 -14.12 -8.87 16.31
C GLY A 375 -13.63 -8.23 15.00
N GLY A 376 -13.29 -9.04 13.99
CA GLY A 376 -12.85 -8.57 12.67
C GLY A 376 -11.65 -7.64 12.77
N PRO A 377 -11.68 -6.45 12.12
CA PRO A 377 -10.61 -5.46 12.24
C PRO A 377 -10.34 -4.99 13.68
N GLN A 378 -11.34 -5.02 14.58
CA GLN A 378 -11.17 -4.53 15.95
C GLN A 378 -10.17 -5.39 16.74
N ASP A 379 -10.15 -6.70 16.50
CA ASP A 379 -9.15 -7.61 17.10
C ASP A 379 -7.70 -7.21 16.73
N VAL A 380 -7.51 -6.57 15.56
CA VAL A 380 -6.21 -6.02 15.14
C VAL A 380 -5.87 -4.77 15.94
N LEU A 381 -6.82 -3.83 16.07
CA LEU A 381 -6.64 -2.54 16.75
C LEU A 381 -6.34 -2.72 18.24
N GLU A 382 -6.92 -3.75 18.87
CA GLU A 382 -6.75 -4.08 20.29
C GLU A 382 -5.54 -4.99 20.57
N HIS A 383 -4.86 -5.51 19.55
CA HIS A 383 -3.72 -6.41 19.74
C HIS A 383 -2.59 -5.73 20.54
N PRO A 384 -2.00 -6.36 21.58
CA PRO A 384 -1.08 -5.69 22.51
C PRO A 384 0.16 -5.03 21.88
N TRP A 385 0.55 -5.44 20.67
CA TRP A 385 1.64 -4.83 19.90
C TRP A 385 1.34 -3.38 19.44
N PHE A 386 0.07 -3.01 19.30
CA PHE A 386 -0.39 -1.63 19.00
C PHE A 386 -0.73 -0.81 20.26
N ARG A 387 -0.41 -1.31 21.46
CA ARG A 387 -0.63 -0.55 22.71
C ARG A 387 0.04 0.82 22.62
N GLY A 388 -0.73 1.87 22.88
CA GLY A 388 -0.27 3.26 22.83
C GLY A 388 -0.43 3.95 21.47
N VAL A 389 -0.91 3.25 20.43
CA VAL A 389 -1.37 3.91 19.19
C VAL A 389 -2.67 4.64 19.48
N ASP A 390 -2.66 5.96 19.33
CA ASP A 390 -3.87 6.76 19.20
C ASP A 390 -4.34 6.67 17.73
N TRP A 391 -5.32 5.81 17.49
CA TRP A 391 -5.85 5.53 16.15
C TRP A 391 -6.52 6.74 15.52
N ASP A 392 -7.24 7.55 16.32
CA ASP A 392 -7.99 8.69 15.82
C ASP A 392 -7.04 9.87 15.51
N ALA A 393 -6.03 10.11 16.36
CA ALA A 393 -4.98 11.09 16.07
C ALA A 393 -4.10 10.67 14.87
N LEU A 394 -3.88 9.36 14.68
CA LEU A 394 -3.21 8.86 13.49
C LEU A 394 -4.05 9.14 12.23
N GLU A 395 -5.35 8.81 12.23
CA GLU A 395 -6.26 9.06 11.09
C GLU A 395 -6.39 10.55 10.77
N ARG A 396 -6.45 11.43 11.79
CA ARG A 396 -6.40 12.90 11.64
C ARG A 396 -5.03 13.45 11.25
N ARG A 397 -4.01 12.59 11.13
CA ARG A 397 -2.62 12.91 10.74
C ARG A 397 -1.89 13.85 11.71
N GLU A 398 -2.22 13.76 12.99
CA GLU A 398 -1.67 14.59 14.08
C GLU A 398 -0.36 14.02 14.68
N ILE A 399 -0.05 12.75 14.42
CA ILE A 399 1.18 12.08 14.90
C ILE A 399 2.36 12.44 13.98
N LYS A 400 3.55 12.67 14.54
CA LYS A 400 4.74 12.91 13.72
C LYS A 400 5.24 11.60 13.08
N ALA A 401 5.27 11.55 11.75
CA ALA A 401 5.81 10.40 11.01
C ALA A 401 7.31 10.18 11.26
N PRO A 402 7.79 8.92 11.25
CA PRO A 402 9.19 8.60 11.56
C PRO A 402 10.17 8.88 10.40
N ILE A 403 9.72 8.75 9.15
CA ILE A 403 10.50 9.07 7.95
C ILE A 403 9.80 10.24 7.26
N ILE A 404 10.48 11.37 7.12
CA ILE A 404 10.01 12.51 6.33
C ILE A 404 10.80 12.52 5.01
N PRO A 405 10.17 12.23 3.85
CA PRO A 405 10.86 12.24 2.57
C PRO A 405 11.39 13.64 2.24
N HIS A 406 12.66 13.72 1.82
CA HIS A 406 13.24 15.00 1.39
C HIS A 406 12.73 15.36 -0.01
N THR A 407 11.95 16.44 -0.12
CA THR A 407 11.43 17.00 -1.39
C THR A 407 11.74 18.49 -1.49
N THR A 408 12.25 18.97 -2.64
CA THR A 408 12.57 20.40 -2.85
C THR A 408 11.51 21.20 -3.60
N SER A 409 10.61 20.52 -4.32
CA SER A 409 9.51 21.15 -5.05
C SER A 409 8.30 20.21 -5.13
N LEU A 410 7.14 20.74 -5.52
CA LEU A 410 5.91 19.98 -5.72
C LEU A 410 6.00 18.98 -6.89
N ASP A 411 6.93 19.21 -7.83
CA ASP A 411 7.22 18.37 -8.99
C ASP A 411 8.55 17.58 -8.85
N ASP A 412 9.09 17.46 -7.63
CA ASP A 412 10.33 16.73 -7.35
C ASP A 412 10.14 15.22 -7.57
N THR A 413 10.96 14.63 -8.44
CA THR A 413 10.91 13.22 -8.84
C THR A 413 12.08 12.37 -8.32
N ARG A 414 12.92 12.89 -7.40
CA ARG A 414 14.17 12.20 -6.97
C ARG A 414 14.01 10.79 -6.37
N HIS A 415 12.81 10.45 -5.93
CA HIS A 415 12.49 9.14 -5.34
C HIS A 415 11.86 8.17 -6.36
N PHE A 416 11.77 8.57 -7.63
CA PHE A 416 11.31 7.76 -8.76
C PHE A 416 12.45 7.47 -9.73
N LEU A 417 12.26 6.47 -10.60
CA LEU A 417 13.24 6.12 -11.63
C LEU A 417 13.29 7.18 -12.74
N HIS A 418 14.49 7.57 -13.15
CA HIS A 418 14.70 8.44 -14.31
C HIS A 418 14.42 7.71 -15.62
N LEU A 419 13.15 7.57 -15.94
CA LEU A 419 12.64 6.92 -17.15
C LEU A 419 12.59 7.90 -18.34
N PRO A 420 12.73 7.41 -19.59
CA PRO A 420 12.61 8.26 -20.78
C PRO A 420 11.26 9.00 -20.84
N PHE A 421 11.31 10.20 -21.42
CA PHE A 421 10.10 10.97 -21.70
C PHE A 421 9.22 10.22 -22.73
N PRO A 422 7.90 10.14 -22.54
CA PRO A 422 7.03 9.40 -23.45
C PRO A 422 6.90 10.11 -24.82
N SER A 423 6.71 9.33 -25.88
CA SER A 423 6.25 9.89 -27.16
C SER A 423 4.81 10.38 -27.01
N LEU A 424 4.56 11.68 -27.20
CA LEU A 424 3.21 12.23 -27.14
C LEU A 424 2.32 11.72 -28.29
N HIS A 425 2.89 11.20 -29.38
CA HIS A 425 2.13 10.53 -30.44
C HIS A 425 1.46 9.22 -29.98
N ASP A 426 1.95 8.60 -28.91
CA ASP A 426 1.30 7.42 -28.30
C ASP A 426 0.09 7.83 -27.43
N MET A 427 -0.14 9.13 -27.20
CA MET A 427 -1.11 9.70 -26.25
C MET A 427 -1.79 10.95 -26.85
N PRO A 428 -2.51 10.80 -27.98
CA PRO A 428 -2.98 11.93 -28.78
C PRO A 428 -3.90 12.90 -28.02
N GLY A 429 -4.69 12.42 -27.04
CA GLY A 429 -5.55 13.28 -26.22
C GLY A 429 -4.78 14.33 -25.39
N LEU A 430 -3.50 14.11 -25.09
CA LEU A 430 -2.64 15.10 -24.42
C LEU A 430 -2.11 16.19 -25.37
N LEU A 431 -2.15 15.95 -26.69
CA LEU A 431 -1.72 16.91 -27.72
C LEU A 431 -2.88 17.83 -28.15
N ALA A 432 -4.06 17.25 -28.37
CA ALA A 432 -5.27 17.95 -28.81
C ALA A 432 -6.52 17.20 -28.33
N GLU A 433 -7.66 17.90 -28.31
CA GLU A 433 -8.96 17.23 -28.16
C GLU A 433 -9.23 16.35 -29.39
N GLU A 434 -9.42 15.04 -29.18
CA GLU A 434 -9.95 14.14 -30.21
C GLU A 434 -11.49 14.13 -30.15
N ASP A 435 -12.15 13.96 -31.29
CA ASP A 435 -13.57 13.59 -31.34
C ASP A 435 -13.80 12.27 -30.58
N SER A 436 -15.00 12.12 -30.00
CA SER A 436 -15.37 10.94 -29.21
C SER A 436 -15.01 9.62 -29.92
N PRO A 437 -14.32 8.67 -29.25
CA PRO A 437 -13.79 7.49 -29.91
C PRO A 437 -14.92 6.63 -30.53
N PRO A 438 -14.67 5.94 -31.67
CA PRO A 438 -15.70 5.14 -32.34
C PRO A 438 -16.39 4.18 -31.38
N LEU A 439 -17.73 4.09 -31.46
CA LEU A 439 -18.61 3.34 -30.55
C LEU A 439 -18.04 2.01 -30.03
N HIS A 440 -17.46 1.16 -30.90
CA HIS A 440 -16.89 -0.13 -30.53
C HIS A 440 -15.70 -0.07 -29.54
N LYS A 441 -14.94 1.04 -29.50
CA LYS A 441 -13.88 1.30 -28.52
C LYS A 441 -14.38 1.96 -27.24
N SER A 442 -15.48 2.73 -27.32
CA SER A 442 -16.13 3.34 -26.15
C SER A 442 -16.87 2.28 -25.32
N LEU A 443 -17.55 1.32 -25.96
CA LEU A 443 -18.34 0.27 -25.28
C LEU A 443 -17.57 -0.62 -24.28
N GLN A 444 -16.24 -0.70 -24.36
CA GLN A 444 -15.41 -1.47 -23.43
C GLN A 444 -15.02 -0.67 -22.17
N PHE A 445 -15.03 0.66 -22.27
CA PHE A 445 -14.66 1.60 -21.22
C PHE A 445 -15.68 2.76 -21.23
N PRO A 446 -16.98 2.48 -21.03
CA PRO A 446 -18.05 3.45 -21.28
C PRO A 446 -18.01 4.65 -20.33
N ASP A 447 -17.50 4.43 -19.12
CA ASP A 447 -17.49 5.42 -18.05
C ASP A 447 -16.21 6.29 -18.02
N PHE A 448 -15.22 6.03 -18.88
CA PHE A 448 -13.87 6.62 -18.81
C PHE A 448 -13.72 8.01 -19.42
#